data_AF-A0A965PI00-F1
#
_entry.id   AF-A0A965PI00-F1
#
_cell.length_a   1.000
_cell.length_b   1.000
_cell.length_c   1.000
_cell.angle_alpha   90.00
_cell.angle_beta   90.00
_cell.angle_gamma   90.00
#
_symmetry.space_group_name_H-M   'P 1'
#
loop_
_entity.id
_entity.type
_entity.pdbx_description
1 polymer ?
#
loop_
_entity_poly.entity_id
_entity_poly.type
_entity_poly.pdbx_seq_one_letter_code
_entity_poly.pdbx_strand_id
1 'polypeptide(L)'
;MPFYSSYTTYGKLINNLKSIVDAQSLSSFKLSKLADLSPTTTRKIYYDTKYIPSPDVIERICLTLNIVPGDLLKIMPTIEESVVVCSGVFASGL
;
A
#
# COMPACT_ATOMS: atom_id res chain seq x y z
N MET A 1 12.57 21.21 -4.03
CA MET A 1 11.51 20.23 -3.66
C MET A 1 11.71 19.86 -2.20
N PRO A 2 10.68 19.96 -1.34
CA PRO A 2 10.80 19.42 0.02
C PRO A 2 10.91 17.90 -0.06
N PHE A 3 11.90 17.34 0.63
CA PHE A 3 12.01 15.89 0.83
C PHE A 3 11.02 15.49 1.93
N TYR A 4 9.90 14.88 1.55
CA TYR A 4 9.01 14.28 2.53
C TYR A 4 9.66 13.02 3.07
N SER A 5 9.92 13.02 4.38
CA SER A 5 10.39 11.83 5.09
C SER A 5 9.30 10.77 5.06
N SER A 6 9.66 9.53 4.75
CA SER A 6 8.77 8.36 4.92
C SER A 6 8.71 7.88 6.38
N TYR A 7 9.48 8.49 7.28
CA TYR A 7 9.40 8.24 8.72
C TYR A 7 8.29 9.10 9.32
N THR A 8 7.35 8.44 9.96
CA THR A 8 6.25 9.03 10.73
C THR A 8 6.54 8.85 12.22
N THR A 9 5.82 9.57 13.08
CA THR A 9 5.93 9.41 14.54
C THR A 9 5.66 7.97 15.02
N TYR A 10 4.81 7.23 14.31
CA TYR A 10 4.33 5.90 14.70
C TYR A 10 4.98 4.75 13.93
N GLY A 11 5.90 5.05 13.02
CA GLY A 11 6.54 4.03 12.19
C GLY A 11 6.93 4.54 10.82
N LYS A 12 6.89 3.67 9.81
CA LYS A 12 7.32 3.99 8.45
C LYS A 12 6.19 3.87 7.45
N LEU A 13 6.05 4.86 6.59
CA LEU A 13 5.14 4.79 5.45
C LEU A 13 5.70 3.78 4.44
N ILE A 14 4.86 2.84 4.04
CA ILE A 14 5.15 1.83 3.02
C ILE A 14 4.10 1.85 1.92
N ASN A 15 4.48 1.49 0.71
CA ASN A 15 3.51 1.21 -0.34
C ASN A 15 3.05 -0.26 -0.26
N ASN A 16 1.78 -0.46 -0.59
CA ASN A 16 1.08 -1.74 -0.61
C ASN A 16 0.66 -2.13 -2.04
N LEU A 17 1.30 -1.56 -3.07
CA LEU A 17 0.88 -1.74 -4.46
C LEU A 17 0.86 -3.21 -4.87
N LYS A 18 1.89 -3.96 -4.46
CA LYS A 18 2.03 -5.38 -4.77
C LYS A 18 0.79 -6.18 -4.38
N SER A 19 0.37 -6.08 -3.13
CA SER A 19 -0.77 -6.82 -2.59
C SER A 19 -2.06 -6.49 -3.33
N ILE A 20 -2.27 -5.22 -3.71
CA ILE A 20 -3.47 -4.78 -4.43
C ILE A 20 -3.49 -5.33 -5.86
N VAL A 21 -2.36 -5.23 -6.56
CA VAL A 21 -2.20 -5.71 -7.94
C VAL A 21 -2.34 -7.23 -8.02
N ASP A 22 -1.73 -7.94 -7.08
CA ASP A 22 -1.79 -9.39 -6.98
C ASP A 22 -3.22 -9.87 -6.67
N ALA A 23 -3.94 -9.17 -5.78
CA ALA A 23 -5.35 -9.47 -5.48
C ALA A 23 -6.28 -9.30 -6.69
N GLN A 24 -5.94 -8.38 -7.61
CA GLN A 24 -6.67 -8.18 -8.87
C GLN A 24 -6.17 -9.09 -10.01
N SER A 25 -5.23 -10.00 -9.76
CA SER A 25 -4.58 -10.85 -10.78
C SER A 25 -4.00 -10.05 -11.95
N LEU A 26 -3.50 -8.85 -11.66
CA LEU A 26 -2.85 -7.97 -12.63
C LEU A 26 -1.33 -8.17 -12.57
N SER A 27 -0.65 -8.01 -13.70
CA SER A 27 0.81 -7.93 -13.72
C SER A 27 1.27 -6.48 -13.58
N SER A 28 2.45 -6.27 -13.01
CA SER A 28 3.09 -4.95 -12.97
C SER A 28 3.27 -4.33 -14.36
N PHE A 29 3.49 -5.16 -15.39
CA PHE A 29 3.54 -4.70 -16.78
C PHE A 29 2.17 -4.20 -17.27
N LYS A 30 1.09 -4.95 -17.00
CA LYS A 30 -0.27 -4.52 -17.36
C LYS A 30 -0.66 -3.23 -16.63
N LEU A 31 -0.31 -3.09 -15.36
CA LEU A 31 -0.51 -1.85 -14.61
C LEU A 31 0.20 -0.67 -15.28
N SER A 32 1.44 -0.84 -15.73
CA SER A 32 2.20 0.26 -16.37
C SER A 32 1.47 0.82 -17.60
N LYS A 33 0.79 -0.04 -18.37
CA LYS A 33 -0.02 0.34 -19.53
C LYS A 33 -1.34 1.01 -19.14
N LEU A 34 -2.00 0.53 -18.09
CA LEU A 34 -3.29 1.06 -17.66
C LEU A 34 -3.17 2.41 -16.94
N ALA A 35 -2.12 2.59 -16.13
CA ALA A 35 -1.90 3.80 -15.36
C ALA A 35 -1.04 4.85 -16.09
N ASP A 36 -0.69 4.60 -17.35
CA ASP A 36 0.23 5.42 -18.15
C ASP A 36 1.51 5.79 -17.37
N LEU A 37 2.15 4.76 -16.83
CA LEU A 37 3.39 4.85 -16.07
C LEU A 37 4.53 4.15 -16.80
N SER A 38 5.75 4.64 -16.61
CA SER A 38 6.91 3.95 -17.17
C SER A 38 7.03 2.54 -16.56
N PRO A 39 7.48 1.53 -17.33
CA PRO A 39 7.68 0.19 -16.80
C PRO A 39 8.69 0.14 -15.65
N THR A 40 9.72 0.99 -15.69
CA THR A 40 10.76 1.07 -14.65
C THR A 40 10.21 1.67 -13.35
N THR A 41 9.42 2.74 -13.42
CA THR A 41 8.75 3.32 -12.26
C THR A 41 7.75 2.35 -11.67
N THR A 42 6.91 1.72 -12.51
CA THR A 42 5.92 0.75 -12.05
C THR A 42 6.56 -0.44 -11.36
N ARG A 43 7.64 -0.98 -11.95
CA ARG A 43 8.41 -2.08 -11.36
C ARG A 43 9.03 -1.67 -10.02
N LYS A 44 9.55 -0.44 -9.91
CA LYS A 44 10.11 0.08 -8.67
C LYS A 44 9.06 0.15 -7.57
N ILE A 45 7.91 0.76 -7.84
CA ILE A 45 6.82 0.85 -6.85
C ILE A 45 6.33 -0.54 -6.46
N TYR A 46 6.18 -1.45 -7.43
CA TYR A 46 5.66 -2.80 -7.19
C TYR A 46 6.58 -3.68 -6.34
N TYR A 47 7.91 -3.62 -6.51
CA TYR A 47 8.84 -4.47 -5.75
C TYR A 47 9.43 -3.80 -4.51
N ASP A 48 9.62 -2.49 -4.51
CA ASP A 48 10.21 -1.76 -3.38
C ASP A 48 9.11 -1.11 -2.54
N THR A 49 8.68 -1.79 -1.49
CA THR A 49 7.64 -1.29 -0.55
C THR A 49 8.04 -0.01 0.18
N LYS A 50 9.33 0.36 0.21
CA LYS A 50 9.82 1.59 0.86
C LYS A 50 9.81 2.78 -0.10
N TYR A 51 9.63 2.55 -1.39
CA TYR A 51 9.53 3.63 -2.37
C TYR A 51 8.14 4.25 -2.31
N ILE A 52 8.09 5.53 -1.97
CA ILE A 52 6.85 6.31 -1.97
C ILE A 52 6.80 7.12 -3.28
N PRO A 53 5.83 6.84 -4.17
CA PRO A 53 5.67 7.59 -5.40
C PRO A 53 5.24 9.04 -5.16
N SER A 54 5.41 9.90 -6.16
CA SER A 54 4.92 11.29 -6.10
C SER A 54 3.38 11.35 -6.09
N PRO A 55 2.78 12.46 -5.60
CA PRO A 55 1.32 12.61 -5.59
C PRO A 55 0.63 12.32 -6.93
N ASP A 56 1.16 12.83 -8.04
CA ASP A 56 0.59 12.61 -9.39
C ASP A 56 0.62 11.14 -9.83
N VAL A 57 1.59 10.37 -9.33
CA VAL A 57 1.70 8.93 -9.61
C VAL A 57 0.75 8.14 -8.71
N ILE A 58 0.61 8.55 -7.44
CA ILE A 58 -0.38 7.98 -6.51
C ILE A 58 -1.79 8.17 -7.08
N GLU A 59 -2.13 9.38 -7.50
CA GLU A 59 -3.44 9.70 -8.08
C GLU A 59 -3.76 8.81 -9.27
N ARG A 60 -2.85 8.69 -10.24
CA ARG A 60 -3.04 7.81 -11.41
C ARG A 60 -3.28 6.37 -11.02
N ILE A 61 -2.45 5.81 -10.13
CA ILE A 61 -2.63 4.42 -9.65
C ILE A 61 -4.00 4.25 -8.98
N CYS A 62 -4.38 5.20 -8.12
CA CYS A 62 -5.66 5.16 -7.40
C CYS A 62 -6.85 5.18 -8.36
N LEU A 63 -6.82 6.07 -9.36
CA LEU A 63 -7.87 6.15 -10.38
C LEU A 63 -7.92 4.90 -11.26
N THR A 64 -6.77 4.35 -11.67
CA THR A 64 -6.70 3.15 -12.51
C THR A 64 -7.20 1.89 -11.80
N LEU A 65 -6.85 1.73 -10.52
CA LEU A 65 -7.21 0.56 -9.73
C LEU A 65 -8.52 0.73 -8.95
N ASN A 66 -9.14 1.91 -9.05
CA ASN A 66 -10.33 2.30 -8.31
C ASN A 66 -10.19 2.11 -6.78
N ILE A 67 -9.06 2.58 -6.23
CA ILE A 67 -8.71 2.50 -4.81
C ILE A 67 -8.49 3.91 -4.23
N VAL A 68 -8.45 4.03 -2.90
CA VAL A 68 -8.08 5.29 -2.25
C VAL A 68 -6.60 5.31 -1.85
N PRO A 69 -5.96 6.49 -1.69
CA PRO A 69 -4.56 6.58 -1.28
C PRO A 69 -4.23 5.85 0.03
N GLY A 70 -5.18 5.75 0.96
CA GLY A 70 -5.04 5.01 2.21
C GLY A 70 -4.95 3.50 2.04
N ASP A 71 -5.35 2.95 0.89
CA ASP A 71 -5.14 1.53 0.56
C ASP A 71 -3.73 1.30 0.02
N LEU A 72 -3.27 2.22 -0.82
CA LEU A 72 -1.95 2.19 -1.43
C LEU A 72 -0.84 2.46 -0.41
N LEU A 73 -1.05 3.39 0.53
CA LEU A 73 -0.07 3.82 1.51
C LEU A 73 -0.48 3.36 2.90
N LYS A 74 0.36 2.54 3.55
CA LYS A 74 0.13 2.01 4.89
C LYS A 74 1.25 2.42 5.83
N ILE A 75 0.93 2.53 7.12
CA ILE A 75 1.92 2.75 8.17
C ILE A 75 2.34 1.37 8.69
N MET A 76 3.62 1.07 8.58
CA MET A 76 4.24 -0.08 9.23
C MET A 76 4.73 0.38 10.61
N PRO A 77 4.13 -0.09 11.72
CA PRO A 77 4.54 0.32 13.06
C PRO A 77 5.95 -0.20 13.38
N THR A 78 6.69 0.55 14.18
CA THR A 78 8.03 0.15 14.68
C THR A 78 7.97 -0.82 15.85
N ILE A 79 6.82 -0.91 16.52
CA ILE A 79 6.55 -1.84 17.61
C ILE A 79 5.66 -2.94 17.05
N GLU A 80 6.03 -4.20 17.25
CA GLU A 80 5.14 -5.33 16.99
C GLU A 80 3.99 -5.26 18.01
N GLU A 81 2.88 -4.64 17.61
CA GLU A 81 1.64 -4.76 18.37
C GLU A 81 1.22 -6.23 18.31
N SER A 82 1.45 -6.94 19.42
CA SER A 82 0.78 -8.20 19.70
C SER A 82 -0.72 -7.91 19.73
N VAL A 83 -1.39 -8.11 18.59
CA VAL A 83 -2.84 -7.99 18.50
C VAL A 83 -3.41 -9.12 19.36
N VAL A 84 -3.77 -8.78 20.60
CA VAL A 84 -4.51 -9.66 21.50
C VAL A 84 -5.88 -9.84 20.88
N VAL A 85 -6.05 -10.90 20.10
CA VAL A 85 -7.36 -11.35 19.66
C VAL A 85 -8.07 -11.88 20.89
N CYS A 86 -8.80 -11.00 21.59
CA CYS A 86 -9.80 -11.43 22.55
C CYS A 86 -10.89 -12.15 21.76
N SER A 87 -10.72 -13.46 21.59
CA SER A 87 -11.76 -14.37 21.11
C SER A 87 -12.97 -14.17 22.01
N GLY A 88 -14.01 -13.54 21.47
CA GLY A 88 -15.27 -13.34 22.16
C GLY A 88 -15.91 -14.69 22.44
N VAL A 89 -15.78 -15.18 23.67
CA VAL A 89 -16.65 -16.23 24.20
C VAL A 89 -18.04 -15.62 24.30
N PHE A 90 -18.88 -15.88 23.29
CA PHE A 90 -20.31 -15.62 23.39
C PHE A 90 -20.89 -16.53 24.49
N ALA A 91 -21.52 -15.89 25.48
CA ALA A 91 -22.33 -16.56 26.48
C ALA A 91 -23.38 -17.45 25.78
N SER A 92 -23.27 -18.77 26.00
CA SER A 92 -24.34 -19.71 25.70
C SER A 92 -24.85 -20.22 27.04
N GLY A 93 -25.99 -19.68 27.46
CA GLY A 93 -26.67 -20.15 28.65
C GLY A 93 -27.16 -21.60 28.51
N LEU A 94 -27.16 -22.30 29.64
CA LEU A 94 -28.12 -23.33 30.05
C LEU A 94 -27.97 -23.55 31.55
#